data_AF-A0A955V8P8-F1
#
_entry.id   AF-A0A955V8P8-F1
#
_cell.length_a   1.000
_cell.length_b   1.000
_cell.length_c   1.000
_cell.angle_alpha   90.00
_cell.angle_beta   90.00
_cell.angle_gamma   90.00
#
_symmetry.space_group_name_H-M   'P 1'
#
loop_
_entity.id
_entity.type
_entity.pdbx_description
1 polymer ?
#
loop_
_entity_poly.entity_id
_entity_poly.type
_entity_poly.pdbx_seq_one_letter_code
_entity_poly.pdbx_strand_id
1 'polypeptide(L)'
;WHVVGEVHADHLAVAAVVAALADPDALAAAVDADIADGAARLRRLVGEVDGLQLGGAPQVTAAHAASALFNAMRGGVPADQHRLHGADVAMFVRARNHAAFAAHATFLAGLGVRERDDVLAAVEALGDPDLTRLALEHLPLWFSRRHGDPSRPWNRFAIRVVEPDGRRRLDWEGNWRDIFQNWEALCASYPAFATAAVTAFVDASTADGGNPYRLTRAGMDWEVPEPDDPWSHIGYWGDHQIVYLLRLVELARRVRPGELEALLARPLFTYADIPYRIAPFEALLADPHHTIAFDHDAQHATEVRVADEGADGRLLHD
;
A
#
# COMPACT_ATOMS: atom_id res chain seq x y z
N TRP A 1 23.93 34.61 2.03
CA TRP A 1 22.56 34.99 2.44
C TRP A 1 21.64 33.82 2.12
N HIS A 2 20.59 33.61 2.90
CA HIS A 2 19.58 32.57 2.66
C HIS A 2 18.26 33.21 2.22
N VAL A 3 17.49 32.50 1.40
CA VAL A 3 16.08 32.79 1.14
C VAL A 3 15.31 31.52 1.46
N VAL A 4 14.35 31.60 2.37
CA VAL A 4 13.54 30.47 2.82
C VAL A 4 12.10 30.71 2.40
N GLY A 5 11.49 29.72 1.76
CA GLY A 5 10.07 29.73 1.41
C GLY A 5 9.35 28.63 2.19
N GLU A 6 8.28 28.98 2.87
CA GLU A 6 7.41 28.06 3.60
C GLU A 6 5.96 28.23 3.11
N VAL A 7 5.22 27.13 3.06
CA VAL A 7 3.83 27.09 2.61
C VAL A 7 2.92 26.69 3.77
N HIS A 8 1.62 26.98 3.67
CA HIS A 8 0.63 26.60 4.67
C HIS A 8 0.88 27.12 6.11
N ALA A 9 1.66 28.19 6.26
CA ALA A 9 1.91 28.83 7.55
C ALA A 9 0.69 29.64 8.02
N ASP A 10 0.20 29.35 9.23
CA ASP A 10 -0.81 30.17 9.90
C ASP A 10 -0.19 31.39 10.59
N HIS A 11 -1.02 32.23 11.22
CA HIS A 11 -0.55 33.43 11.90
C HIS A 11 0.40 33.14 13.08
N LEU A 12 0.29 31.98 13.72
CA LEU A 12 1.17 31.60 14.83
C LEU A 12 2.55 31.18 14.30
N ALA A 13 2.59 30.39 13.24
CA ALA A 13 3.82 30.01 12.55
C ALA A 13 4.57 31.24 12.02
N VAL A 14 3.86 32.20 11.40
CA VAL A 14 4.46 33.46 10.93
C VAL A 14 5.02 34.27 12.09
N ALA A 15 4.27 34.43 13.18
CA ALA A 15 4.74 35.15 14.36
C ALA A 15 5.98 34.50 14.99
N ALA A 16 6.05 33.16 15.02
CA ALA A 16 7.22 32.42 15.50
C ALA A 16 8.47 32.68 14.64
N VAL A 17 8.33 32.71 13.31
CA VAL A 17 9.43 33.05 12.40
C VAL A 17 9.89 34.50 12.59
N VAL A 18 8.95 35.46 12.71
CA VAL A 18 9.28 36.86 13.00
C VAL A 18 10.04 37.02 14.31
N ALA A 19 9.64 36.27 15.35
CA ALA A 19 10.36 36.27 16.62
C ALA A 19 11.77 35.67 16.48
N ALA A 20 11.92 34.56 15.73
CA ALA A 20 13.22 33.93 15.49
C ALA A 20 14.20 34.82 14.70
N LEU A 21 13.69 35.70 13.83
CA LEU A 21 14.49 36.69 13.10
C LEU A 21 15.16 37.75 13.99
N ALA A 22 14.84 37.82 15.28
CA ALA A 22 15.55 38.65 16.23
C ALA A 22 17.01 38.21 16.44
N ASP A 23 17.33 36.93 16.18
CA ASP A 23 18.69 36.38 16.14
C ASP A 23 18.92 35.65 14.80
N PRO A 24 19.29 36.39 13.74
CA PRO A 24 19.44 35.82 12.40
C PRO A 24 20.53 34.76 12.29
N ASP A 25 21.60 34.86 13.08
CA ASP A 25 22.70 33.90 13.04
C ASP A 25 22.27 32.57 13.67
N ALA A 26 21.53 32.61 14.79
CA ALA A 26 20.94 31.42 15.39
C ALA A 26 19.91 30.76 14.45
N LEU A 27 19.06 31.57 13.79
CA LEU A 27 18.08 31.05 12.84
C LEU A 27 18.76 30.41 11.61
N ALA A 28 19.82 31.02 11.08
CA ALA A 28 20.58 30.46 9.98
C ALA A 28 21.23 29.12 10.36
N ALA A 29 21.82 29.03 11.56
CA ALA A 29 22.38 27.78 12.07
C ALA A 29 21.31 26.70 12.27
N ALA A 30 20.10 27.07 12.71
CA ALA A 30 18.98 26.14 12.84
C ALA A 30 18.50 25.61 11.49
N VAL A 31 18.46 26.46 10.45
CA VAL A 31 18.14 26.05 9.07
C VAL A 31 19.19 25.06 8.54
N ASP A 32 20.47 25.35 8.70
CA ASP A 32 21.55 24.45 8.27
C ASP A 32 21.50 23.10 9.01
N ALA A 33 21.18 23.12 10.30
CA ALA A 33 20.99 21.92 11.11
C ALA A 33 19.80 21.08 10.64
N ASP A 34 18.65 21.69 10.31
CA ASP A 34 17.49 20.95 9.80
C ASP A 34 17.71 20.40 8.38
N ILE A 35 18.41 21.13 7.51
CA ILE A 35 18.86 20.61 6.20
C ILE A 35 19.73 19.35 6.39
N ALA A 36 20.69 19.41 7.32
CA ALA A 36 21.56 18.28 7.62
C ALA A 36 20.78 17.10 8.22
N ASP A 37 19.83 17.33 9.14
CA ASP A 37 19.00 16.24 9.66
C ASP A 37 18.06 15.67 8.59
N GLY A 38 17.53 16.51 7.69
CA GLY A 38 16.78 16.06 6.50
C GLY A 38 17.60 15.10 5.63
N ALA A 39 18.83 15.46 5.30
CA ALA A 39 19.74 14.60 4.55
C ALA A 39 20.07 13.30 5.31
N ALA A 40 20.27 13.37 6.63
CA ALA A 40 20.52 12.19 7.45
C ALA A 40 19.30 11.26 7.53
N ARG A 41 18.09 11.81 7.69
CA ARG A 41 16.81 11.07 7.65
C ARG A 41 16.64 10.35 6.31
N LEU A 42 16.88 11.04 5.19
CA LEU A 42 16.79 10.43 3.86
C LEU A 42 17.84 9.33 3.66
N ARG A 43 19.08 9.56 4.09
CA ARG A 43 20.14 8.54 4.01
C ARG A 43 19.78 7.30 4.82
N ARG A 44 19.21 7.46 6.03
CA ARG A 44 18.72 6.33 6.83
C ARG A 44 17.64 5.55 6.10
N LEU A 45 16.65 6.24 5.53
CA LEU A 45 15.58 5.60 4.76
C LEU A 45 16.11 4.82 3.55
N VAL A 46 17.05 5.37 2.79
CA VAL A 46 17.69 4.65 1.67
C VAL A 46 18.47 3.43 2.17
N GLY A 47 19.10 3.54 3.34
CA GLY A 47 19.77 2.41 3.99
C GLY A 47 18.82 1.31 4.47
N GLU A 48 17.60 1.66 4.91
CA GLU A 48 16.56 0.71 5.33
C GLU A 48 16.12 -0.22 4.18
N VAL A 49 16.27 0.20 2.92
CA VAL A 49 15.94 -0.59 1.71
C VAL A 49 17.17 -1.01 0.91
N ASP A 50 18.31 -1.22 1.58
CA ASP A 50 19.57 -1.67 0.99
C ASP A 50 20.09 -0.80 -0.18
N GLY A 51 19.73 0.48 -0.20
CA GLY A 51 20.11 1.42 -1.25
C GLY A 51 21.54 1.98 -1.10
N LEU A 52 22.19 1.77 0.06
CA LEU A 52 23.53 2.29 0.32
C LEU A 52 24.60 1.24 -0.04
N GLN A 53 25.31 1.48 -1.13
CA GLN A 53 26.45 0.66 -1.55
C GLN A 53 27.74 1.49 -1.58
N LEU A 54 28.88 0.82 -1.61
CA LEU A 54 30.18 1.44 -1.90
C LEU A 54 30.93 0.54 -2.89
N GLY A 55 31.06 1.00 -4.13
CA GLY A 55 31.74 0.27 -5.21
C GLY A 55 32.78 1.12 -5.92
N GLY A 56 33.58 0.48 -6.78
CA GLY A 56 34.61 1.16 -7.57
C GLY A 56 34.09 2.08 -8.68
N ALA A 57 32.78 2.06 -8.94
CA ALA A 57 32.10 2.90 -9.93
C ALA A 57 31.06 3.81 -9.23
N PRO A 58 31.41 5.06 -8.86
CA PRO A 58 30.54 5.95 -8.09
C PRO A 58 29.18 6.22 -8.75
N GLN A 59 29.13 6.23 -10.08
CA GLN A 59 27.88 6.45 -10.83
C GLN A 59 26.88 5.30 -10.64
N VAL A 60 27.37 4.05 -10.57
CA VAL A 60 26.54 2.88 -10.34
C VAL A 60 26.00 2.89 -8.91
N THR A 61 26.85 3.22 -7.93
CA THR A 61 26.44 3.38 -6.53
C THR A 61 25.36 4.46 -6.36
N ALA A 62 25.53 5.61 -7.02
CA ALA A 62 24.53 6.67 -6.98
C ALA A 62 23.20 6.26 -7.67
N ALA A 63 23.29 5.57 -8.80
CA ALA A 63 22.11 5.06 -9.51
C ALA A 63 21.34 4.04 -8.65
N HIS A 64 22.01 3.11 -7.99
CA HIS A 64 21.38 2.14 -7.09
C HIS A 64 20.64 2.84 -5.92
N ALA A 65 21.28 3.82 -5.28
CA ALA A 65 20.65 4.58 -4.20
C ALA A 65 19.40 5.33 -4.68
N ALA A 66 19.46 5.94 -5.87
CA ALA A 66 18.30 6.60 -6.48
C ALA A 66 17.18 5.61 -6.83
N SER A 67 17.51 4.46 -7.42
CA SER A 67 16.55 3.41 -7.74
C SER A 67 15.84 2.88 -6.49
N ALA A 68 16.59 2.59 -5.43
CA ALA A 68 16.02 2.15 -4.15
C ALA A 68 15.11 3.22 -3.54
N LEU A 69 15.54 4.50 -3.58
CA LEU A 69 14.73 5.63 -3.10
C LEU A 69 13.42 5.77 -3.88
N PHE A 70 13.46 5.75 -5.22
CA PHE A 70 12.25 5.89 -6.02
C PHE A 70 11.32 4.67 -5.88
N ASN A 71 11.87 3.48 -5.68
CA ASN A 71 11.09 2.29 -5.35
C ASN A 71 10.35 2.47 -4.00
N ALA A 72 11.07 2.90 -2.97
CA ALA A 72 10.52 3.21 -1.64
C ALA A 72 9.46 4.33 -1.68
N MET A 73 9.70 5.38 -2.46
CA MET A 73 8.74 6.46 -2.66
C MET A 73 7.45 5.98 -3.34
N ARG A 74 7.52 5.02 -4.26
CA ARG A 74 6.34 4.57 -5.01
C ARG A 74 5.59 3.42 -4.33
N GLY A 75 6.31 2.48 -3.71
CA GLY A 75 5.74 1.29 -3.06
C GLY A 75 5.66 1.34 -1.53
N GLY A 76 6.34 2.30 -0.90
CA GLY A 76 6.46 2.41 0.56
C GLY A 76 7.57 1.58 1.17
N VAL A 77 7.80 1.77 2.47
CA VAL A 77 8.76 1.03 3.30
C VAL A 77 8.15 0.68 4.66
N PRO A 78 8.50 -0.46 5.29
CA PRO A 78 8.00 -0.78 6.63
C PRO A 78 8.35 0.29 7.65
N ALA A 79 7.41 0.60 8.54
CA ALA A 79 7.57 1.67 9.51
C ALA A 79 8.47 1.33 10.70
N ASP A 80 8.60 0.05 11.05
CA ASP A 80 9.40 -0.41 12.19
C ASP A 80 9.97 -1.79 11.89
N GLN A 81 10.75 -1.89 10.81
CA GLN A 81 11.37 -3.16 10.37
C GLN A 81 10.30 -4.27 10.23
N HIS A 82 10.42 -5.35 11.00
CA HIS A 82 9.47 -6.47 11.01
C HIS A 82 8.46 -6.40 12.16
N ARG A 83 8.45 -5.31 12.95
CA ARG A 83 7.58 -5.16 14.12
C ARG A 83 6.25 -4.55 13.70
N LEU A 84 5.18 -5.12 14.24
CA LEU A 84 3.83 -4.60 14.10
C LEU A 84 3.42 -3.89 15.38
N HIS A 85 2.77 -2.74 15.22
CA HIS A 85 2.19 -1.97 16.32
C HIS A 85 0.72 -2.35 16.45
N GLY A 86 0.31 -2.88 17.60
CA GLY A 86 -1.03 -3.42 17.81
C GLY A 86 -2.15 -2.41 17.55
N ALA A 87 -1.92 -1.14 17.88
CA ALA A 87 -2.86 -0.06 17.53
C ALA A 87 -3.04 0.09 16.00
N ASP A 88 -1.97 -0.10 15.23
CA ASP A 88 -2.03 -0.04 13.77
C ASP A 88 -2.72 -1.27 13.15
N VAL A 89 -2.42 -2.46 13.67
CA VAL A 89 -3.12 -3.70 13.29
C VAL A 89 -4.62 -3.56 13.59
N ALA A 90 -4.98 -3.05 14.77
CA ALA A 90 -6.35 -2.81 15.17
C ALA A 90 -7.07 -1.84 14.23
N MET A 91 -6.42 -0.72 13.87
CA MET A 91 -6.97 0.24 12.89
C MET A 91 -7.15 -0.39 11.51
N PHE A 92 -6.17 -1.17 11.05
CA PHE A 92 -6.24 -1.88 9.77
C PHE A 92 -7.41 -2.87 9.76
N VAL A 93 -7.49 -3.77 10.74
CA VAL A 93 -8.58 -4.75 10.84
C VAL A 93 -9.93 -4.04 10.94
N ARG A 94 -10.04 -2.96 11.73
CA ARG A 94 -11.27 -2.17 11.84
C ARG A 94 -11.70 -1.56 10.51
N ALA A 95 -10.77 -1.05 9.70
CA ALA A 95 -11.10 -0.46 8.41
C ALA A 95 -11.52 -1.52 7.38
N ARG A 96 -10.99 -2.74 7.50
CA ARG A 96 -11.25 -3.84 6.57
C ARG A 96 -12.51 -4.61 6.93
N ASN A 97 -12.65 -5.05 8.18
CA ASN A 97 -13.73 -5.93 8.62
C ASN A 97 -14.22 -5.57 10.03
N HIS A 98 -15.38 -4.94 10.11
CA HIS A 98 -16.01 -4.52 11.36
C HIS A 98 -16.33 -5.70 12.28
N ALA A 99 -16.77 -6.84 11.73
CA ALA A 99 -17.14 -8.01 12.50
C ALA A 99 -15.91 -8.67 13.15
N ALA A 100 -14.84 -8.91 12.38
CA ALA A 100 -13.59 -9.45 12.89
C ALA A 100 -12.94 -8.51 13.92
N PHE A 101 -12.98 -7.19 13.69
CA PHE A 101 -12.53 -6.21 14.68
C PHE A 101 -13.33 -6.29 15.98
N ALA A 102 -14.66 -6.32 15.90
CA ALA A 102 -15.54 -6.38 17.07
C ALA A 102 -15.33 -7.67 17.86
N ALA A 103 -15.19 -8.80 17.18
CA ALA A 103 -14.96 -10.11 17.80
C ALA A 103 -13.63 -10.17 18.57
N HIS A 104 -12.60 -9.49 18.09
CA HIS A 104 -11.23 -9.58 18.63
C HIS A 104 -10.68 -8.27 19.22
N ALA A 105 -11.55 -7.30 19.52
CA ALA A 105 -11.15 -5.96 19.97
C ALA A 105 -10.21 -5.97 21.20
N THR A 106 -10.51 -6.80 22.20
CA THR A 106 -9.68 -6.94 23.41
C THR A 106 -8.30 -7.49 23.10
N PHE A 107 -8.23 -8.51 22.23
CA PHE A 107 -6.96 -9.10 21.80
C PHE A 107 -6.12 -8.07 21.04
N LEU A 108 -6.72 -7.38 20.06
CA LEU A 108 -6.05 -6.36 19.24
C LEU A 108 -5.53 -5.20 20.10
N ALA A 109 -6.30 -4.75 21.08
CA ALA A 109 -5.88 -3.70 22.03
C ALA A 109 -4.70 -4.16 22.92
N GLY A 110 -4.62 -5.45 23.24
CA GLY A 110 -3.57 -6.04 24.07
C GLY A 110 -2.29 -6.45 23.32
N LEU A 111 -2.26 -6.30 21.99
CA LEU A 111 -1.16 -6.83 21.17
C LEU A 111 0.17 -6.10 21.42
N GLY A 112 0.17 -4.80 21.71
CA GLY A 112 1.40 -4.03 21.93
C GLY A 112 2.30 -4.00 20.68
N VAL A 113 3.62 -3.80 20.85
CA VAL A 113 4.59 -3.86 19.74
C VAL A 113 5.29 -5.22 19.73
N ARG A 114 5.12 -6.00 18.67
CA ARG A 114 5.63 -7.38 18.56
C ARG A 114 6.23 -7.65 17.19
N GLU A 115 7.08 -8.67 17.08
CA GLU A 115 7.52 -9.16 15.78
C GLU A 115 6.33 -9.70 14.98
N ARG A 116 6.36 -9.51 13.66
CA ARG A 116 5.29 -9.95 12.76
C ARG A 116 4.95 -11.41 12.93
N ASP A 117 5.96 -12.27 12.96
CA ASP A 117 5.75 -13.73 13.05
C ASP A 117 5.04 -14.12 14.37
N ASP A 118 5.32 -13.41 15.46
CA ASP A 118 4.62 -13.62 16.74
C ASP A 118 3.15 -13.17 16.67
N VAL A 119 2.87 -12.08 15.96
CA VAL A 119 1.49 -11.61 15.74
C VAL A 119 0.73 -12.62 14.89
N LEU A 120 1.32 -13.11 13.80
CA LEU A 120 0.71 -14.12 12.93
C LEU A 120 0.40 -15.40 13.71
N ALA A 121 1.33 -15.90 14.51
CA ALA A 121 1.11 -17.07 15.35
C ALA A 121 0.01 -16.85 16.40
N ALA A 122 -0.04 -15.66 17.02
CA ALA A 122 -1.06 -15.33 18.00
C ALA A 122 -2.46 -15.21 17.38
N VAL A 123 -2.56 -14.64 16.17
CA VAL A 123 -3.82 -14.55 15.41
C VAL A 123 -4.28 -15.94 14.97
N GLU A 124 -3.38 -16.76 14.43
CA GLU A 124 -3.67 -18.13 14.00
C GLU A 124 -4.29 -18.96 15.14
N ALA A 125 -3.80 -18.79 16.37
CA ALA A 125 -4.31 -19.50 17.54
C ALA A 125 -5.77 -19.14 17.92
N LEU A 126 -6.30 -18.04 17.40
CA LEU A 126 -7.70 -17.64 17.61
C LEU A 126 -8.67 -18.40 16.69
N GLY A 127 -8.17 -19.02 15.61
CA GLY A 127 -8.97 -19.84 14.70
C GLY A 127 -9.98 -19.06 13.85
N ASP A 128 -9.82 -17.74 13.74
CA ASP A 128 -10.66 -16.88 12.92
C ASP A 128 -10.02 -16.68 11.52
N PRO A 129 -10.65 -17.17 10.44
CA PRO A 129 -10.07 -17.12 9.10
C PRO A 129 -9.96 -15.68 8.55
N ASP A 130 -10.91 -14.80 8.86
CA ASP A 130 -10.89 -13.42 8.40
C ASP A 130 -9.78 -12.63 9.09
N LEU A 131 -9.66 -12.77 10.42
CA LEU A 131 -8.57 -12.12 11.14
C LEU A 131 -7.21 -12.66 10.68
N THR A 132 -7.11 -13.97 10.41
CA THR A 132 -5.87 -14.60 9.91
C THR A 132 -5.49 -14.06 8.53
N ARG A 133 -6.44 -13.99 7.59
CA ARG A 133 -6.24 -13.39 6.26
C ARG A 133 -5.77 -11.95 6.38
N LEU A 134 -6.45 -11.13 7.19
CA LEU A 134 -6.10 -9.73 7.40
C LEU A 134 -4.71 -9.56 8.01
N ALA A 135 -4.33 -10.40 8.98
CA ALA A 135 -3.00 -10.36 9.58
C ALA A 135 -1.90 -10.75 8.56
N LEU A 136 -2.18 -11.75 7.70
CA LEU A 136 -1.31 -12.12 6.59
C LEU A 136 -1.17 -10.98 5.57
N GLU A 137 -2.26 -10.31 5.21
CA GLU A 137 -2.28 -9.20 4.24
C GLU A 137 -1.59 -7.92 4.76
N HIS A 138 -1.57 -7.71 6.09
CA HIS A 138 -1.18 -6.44 6.68
C HIS A 138 0.27 -6.03 6.38
N LEU A 139 0.42 -4.87 5.72
CA LEU A 139 1.68 -4.23 5.36
C LEU A 139 1.76 -2.83 6.01
N PRO A 140 2.52 -2.62 7.11
CA PRO A 140 2.60 -1.34 7.82
C PRO A 140 3.58 -0.37 7.13
N LEU A 141 3.29 -0.03 5.88
CA LEU A 141 4.17 0.80 5.06
C LEU A 141 3.91 2.29 5.27
N TRP A 142 4.97 3.09 5.17
CA TRP A 142 4.93 4.55 5.11
C TRP A 142 5.77 5.04 3.93
N PHE A 143 5.86 6.37 3.78
CA PHE A 143 6.68 7.07 2.77
C PHE A 143 6.22 6.96 1.31
N SER A 144 5.27 6.08 1.01
CA SER A 144 4.68 5.94 -0.32
C SER A 144 3.89 7.19 -0.75
N ARG A 145 3.79 7.39 -2.07
CA ARG A 145 2.95 8.42 -2.71
C ARG A 145 2.70 8.06 -4.16
N ARG A 146 1.60 8.57 -4.73
CA ARG A 146 1.39 8.51 -6.18
C ARG A 146 2.44 9.30 -6.94
N HIS A 147 2.80 8.79 -8.11
CA HIS A 147 3.86 9.34 -8.96
C HIS A 147 3.32 10.40 -9.95
N GLY A 148 2.52 11.32 -9.44
CA GLY A 148 2.11 12.52 -10.18
C GLY A 148 3.17 13.60 -10.14
N ASP A 149 3.36 14.31 -11.25
CA ASP A 149 4.28 15.43 -11.38
C ASP A 149 3.93 16.24 -12.66
N PRO A 150 4.55 17.41 -12.93
CA PRO A 150 4.22 18.21 -14.12
C PRO A 150 4.41 17.50 -15.47
N SER A 151 5.26 16.47 -15.54
CA SER A 151 5.41 15.62 -16.74
C SER A 151 4.35 14.51 -16.84
N ARG A 152 3.62 14.26 -15.74
CA ARG A 152 2.49 13.31 -15.64
C ARG A 152 1.26 14.00 -15.02
N PRO A 153 0.75 15.09 -15.63
CA PRO A 153 -0.30 15.92 -15.02
C PRO A 153 -1.65 15.20 -14.86
N TRP A 154 -1.86 14.09 -15.57
CA TRP A 154 -3.03 13.22 -15.42
C TRP A 154 -2.98 12.40 -14.12
N ASN A 155 -1.81 12.24 -13.50
CA ASN A 155 -1.66 11.61 -12.20
C ASN A 155 -1.72 12.66 -11.10
N ARG A 156 -2.81 12.68 -10.33
CA ARG A 156 -2.85 13.46 -9.08
C ARG A 156 -1.95 12.80 -8.03
N PHE A 157 -1.27 13.62 -7.23
CA PHE A 157 -0.44 13.13 -6.13
C PHE A 157 -0.66 13.96 -4.86
N ALA A 158 -0.42 13.32 -3.73
CA ALA A 158 -0.30 13.95 -2.42
C ALA A 158 0.79 13.21 -1.64
N ILE A 159 1.63 13.95 -0.90
CA ILE A 159 2.67 13.36 -0.06
C ILE A 159 2.17 13.44 1.37
N ARG A 160 1.65 12.33 1.90
CA ARG A 160 1.09 12.23 3.25
C ARG A 160 1.88 11.20 4.05
N VAL A 161 3.04 11.62 4.56
CA VAL A 161 4.01 10.71 5.20
C VAL A 161 4.15 10.93 6.71
N VAL A 162 3.57 12.02 7.21
CA VAL A 162 3.50 12.35 8.64
C VAL A 162 2.08 12.72 9.01
N GLU A 163 1.67 12.35 10.22
CA GLU A 163 0.45 12.81 10.86
C GLU A 163 0.62 14.24 11.40
N PRO A 164 -0.47 14.96 11.71
CA PRO A 164 -0.38 16.30 12.29
C PRO A 164 0.40 16.38 13.61
N ASP A 165 0.50 15.28 14.35
CA ASP A 165 1.29 15.18 15.59
C ASP A 165 2.75 14.77 15.37
N GLY A 166 3.19 14.66 14.11
CA GLY A 166 4.57 14.33 13.72
C GLY A 166 4.88 12.84 13.64
N ARG A 167 3.94 11.94 13.99
CA ARG A 167 4.14 10.50 13.80
C ARG A 167 4.18 10.12 12.32
N ARG A 168 4.83 9.00 11.99
CA ARG A 168 4.78 8.43 10.63
C ARG A 168 3.32 8.08 10.31
N ARG A 169 2.83 8.54 9.16
CA ARG A 169 1.54 8.11 8.63
C ARG A 169 1.71 6.80 7.89
N LEU A 170 1.04 5.75 8.38
CA LEU A 170 1.06 4.42 7.77
C LEU A 170 -0.03 4.36 6.73
N ASP A 171 0.34 4.49 5.47
CA ASP A 171 -0.59 4.58 4.36
C ASP A 171 0.12 4.26 3.06
N TRP A 172 -0.61 3.64 2.15
CA TRP A 172 -0.12 3.35 0.81
C TRP A 172 -1.26 3.18 -0.17
N GLU A 173 -1.01 3.63 -1.39
CA GLU A 173 -1.87 3.40 -2.55
C GLU A 173 -1.01 3.28 -3.81
N GLY A 174 -1.43 2.42 -4.73
CA GLY A 174 -0.72 2.25 -5.98
C GLY A 174 -1.54 1.48 -7.01
N ASN A 175 -1.34 1.84 -8.28
CA ASN A 175 -1.86 1.07 -9.40
C ASN A 175 -1.30 -0.35 -9.34
N TRP A 176 -2.11 -1.33 -9.73
CA TRP A 176 -1.82 -2.76 -9.59
C TRP A 176 -0.39 -3.15 -9.99
N ARG A 177 -0.03 -2.91 -11.27
CA ARG A 177 1.31 -3.22 -11.79
C ARG A 177 2.42 -2.54 -10.99
N ASP A 178 2.25 -1.24 -10.71
CA ASP A 178 3.29 -0.42 -10.12
C ASP A 178 3.64 -0.89 -8.70
N ILE A 179 2.62 -1.13 -7.87
CA ILE A 179 2.82 -1.47 -6.45
C ILE A 179 3.42 -2.86 -6.28
N PHE A 180 2.96 -3.87 -7.04
CA PHE A 180 3.50 -5.22 -6.93
C PHE A 180 4.92 -5.35 -7.48
N GLN A 181 5.26 -4.60 -8.53
CA GLN A 181 6.66 -4.49 -8.98
C GLN A 181 7.54 -3.87 -7.90
N ASN A 182 7.07 -2.83 -7.20
CA ASN A 182 7.85 -2.22 -6.13
C ASN A 182 7.99 -3.13 -4.92
N TRP A 183 6.96 -3.92 -4.62
CA TRP A 183 6.97 -4.87 -3.51
C TRP A 183 7.86 -6.09 -3.77
N GLU A 184 8.04 -6.53 -5.03
CA GLU A 184 9.06 -7.53 -5.36
C GLU A 184 10.45 -7.07 -4.89
N ALA A 185 10.83 -5.83 -5.20
CA ALA A 185 12.10 -5.26 -4.76
C ALA A 185 12.14 -5.02 -3.24
N LEU A 186 11.07 -4.50 -2.65
CA LEU A 186 10.98 -4.25 -1.21
C LEU A 186 11.15 -5.54 -0.40
N CYS A 187 10.49 -6.62 -0.81
CA CYS A 187 10.52 -7.89 -0.10
C CYS A 187 11.88 -8.60 -0.21
N ALA A 188 12.78 -8.15 -1.09
CA ALA A 188 14.17 -8.59 -1.07
C ALA A 188 14.92 -8.04 0.18
N SER A 189 14.62 -6.80 0.59
CA SER A 189 15.15 -6.19 1.83
C SER A 189 14.35 -6.60 3.07
N TYR A 190 13.06 -6.87 2.91
CA TYR A 190 12.18 -7.30 4.01
C TYR A 190 11.44 -8.62 3.72
N PRO A 191 12.13 -9.76 3.77
CA PRO A 191 11.57 -11.08 3.45
C PRO A 191 10.29 -11.48 4.20
N ALA A 192 10.10 -11.03 5.45
CA ALA A 192 8.94 -11.40 6.27
C ALA A 192 7.60 -10.89 5.69
N PHE A 193 7.64 -9.94 4.74
CA PHE A 193 6.45 -9.41 4.08
C PHE A 193 6.19 -10.02 2.70
N ALA A 194 7.03 -10.96 2.23
CA ALA A 194 6.83 -11.59 0.92
C ALA A 194 5.47 -12.31 0.82
N THR A 195 5.10 -13.06 1.87
CA THR A 195 3.80 -13.72 1.98
C THR A 195 2.66 -12.70 2.02
N ALA A 196 2.86 -11.54 2.65
CA ALA A 196 1.85 -10.47 2.70
C ALA A 196 1.57 -9.88 1.31
N ALA A 197 2.62 -9.66 0.51
CA ALA A 197 2.47 -9.18 -0.87
C ALA A 197 1.73 -10.20 -1.74
N VAL A 198 1.97 -11.50 -1.55
CA VAL A 198 1.21 -12.57 -2.23
C VAL A 198 -0.24 -12.59 -1.77
N THR A 199 -0.51 -12.53 -0.47
CA THR A 199 -1.87 -12.48 0.10
C THR A 199 -2.67 -11.31 -0.47
N ALA A 200 -2.11 -10.09 -0.43
CA ALA A 200 -2.74 -8.90 -0.99
C ALA A 200 -3.02 -9.02 -2.50
N PHE A 201 -2.17 -9.74 -3.24
CA PHE A 201 -2.39 -10.01 -4.66
C PHE A 201 -3.57 -10.94 -4.89
N VAL A 202 -3.58 -12.09 -4.22
CA VAL A 202 -4.59 -13.13 -4.49
C VAL A 202 -5.97 -12.74 -3.95
N ASP A 203 -6.04 -12.11 -2.77
CA ASP A 203 -7.31 -11.67 -2.17
C ASP A 203 -7.97 -10.52 -2.93
N ALA A 204 -7.18 -9.74 -3.68
CA ALA A 204 -7.70 -8.68 -4.53
C ALA A 204 -7.91 -9.12 -5.99
N SER A 205 -7.59 -10.37 -6.34
CA SER A 205 -7.91 -10.90 -7.66
C SER A 205 -9.38 -11.32 -7.70
N THR A 206 -10.02 -11.23 -8.87
CA THR A 206 -11.43 -11.63 -9.02
C THR A 206 -11.52 -13.12 -9.37
N ALA A 207 -12.68 -13.73 -9.10
CA ALA A 207 -12.90 -15.15 -9.39
C ALA A 207 -12.79 -15.50 -10.89
N ASP A 208 -13.04 -14.53 -11.76
CA ASP A 208 -12.90 -14.64 -13.22
C ASP A 208 -11.49 -14.28 -13.75
N GLY A 209 -10.51 -14.07 -12.85
CA GLY A 209 -9.10 -13.87 -13.20
C GLY A 209 -8.71 -12.44 -13.59
N GLY A 210 -9.52 -11.46 -13.21
CA GLY A 210 -9.21 -10.03 -13.26
C GLY A 210 -8.66 -9.49 -11.93
N ASN A 211 -8.61 -8.17 -11.82
CA ASN A 211 -8.17 -7.43 -10.64
C ASN A 211 -8.61 -5.96 -10.70
N PRO A 212 -8.67 -5.26 -9.56
CA PRO A 212 -8.92 -3.82 -9.52
C PRO A 212 -7.77 -3.06 -10.20
N TYR A 213 -8.03 -1.81 -10.56
CA TYR A 213 -6.99 -0.93 -11.10
C TYR A 213 -5.99 -0.50 -10.02
N ARG A 214 -6.45 -0.28 -8.79
CA ARG A 214 -5.65 0.26 -7.68
C ARG A 214 -5.86 -0.54 -6.39
N LEU A 215 -4.76 -0.67 -5.65
CA LEU A 215 -4.79 -1.10 -4.25
C LEU A 215 -4.47 0.06 -3.31
N THR A 216 -5.02 -0.01 -2.12
CA THR A 216 -4.79 0.92 -1.03
C THR A 216 -4.68 0.13 0.27
N ARG A 217 -4.11 0.75 1.31
CA ARG A 217 -4.12 0.16 2.66
C ARG A 217 -5.52 -0.18 3.14
N ALA A 218 -6.53 0.58 2.73
CA ALA A 218 -7.93 0.33 3.09
C ALA A 218 -8.57 -0.79 2.27
N GLY A 219 -8.00 -1.20 1.13
CA GLY A 219 -8.56 -2.22 0.26
C GLY A 219 -8.25 -1.95 -1.21
N MET A 220 -9.27 -1.89 -2.06
CA MET A 220 -9.07 -1.85 -3.51
C MET A 220 -10.05 -0.93 -4.21
N ASP A 221 -9.63 -0.25 -5.28
CA ASP A 221 -10.52 0.58 -6.09
C ASP A 221 -10.49 0.15 -7.56
N TRP A 222 -11.66 0.14 -8.18
CA TRP A 222 -11.85 -0.09 -9.61
C TRP A 222 -12.31 1.19 -10.31
N GLU A 223 -12.20 1.20 -11.64
CA GLU A 223 -12.69 2.30 -12.46
C GLU A 223 -14.22 2.21 -12.58
N VAL A 224 -14.88 3.36 -12.62
CA VAL A 224 -16.33 3.49 -12.83
C VAL A 224 -16.52 4.35 -14.06
N PRO A 225 -17.36 3.93 -15.03
CA PRO A 225 -17.55 4.70 -16.25
C PRO A 225 -18.22 6.05 -15.96
N GLU A 226 -17.81 7.10 -16.65
CA GLU A 226 -18.47 8.40 -16.63
C GLU A 226 -19.81 8.32 -17.39
N PRO A 227 -20.97 8.58 -16.74
CA PRO A 227 -22.29 8.34 -17.35
C PRO A 227 -22.55 9.08 -18.66
N ASP A 228 -21.92 10.24 -18.83
CA ASP A 228 -22.14 11.14 -19.97
C ASP A 228 -21.02 11.06 -21.03
N ASP A 229 -20.04 10.18 -20.85
CA ASP A 229 -18.96 9.96 -21.83
C ASP A 229 -19.10 8.59 -22.52
N PRO A 230 -19.53 8.52 -23.79
CA PRO A 230 -19.66 7.26 -24.50
C PRO A 230 -18.33 6.53 -24.75
N TRP A 231 -17.19 7.20 -24.53
CA TRP A 231 -15.85 6.62 -24.65
C TRP A 231 -15.26 6.19 -23.30
N SER A 232 -16.00 6.38 -22.21
CA SER A 232 -15.60 5.91 -20.89
C SER A 232 -15.89 4.43 -20.74
N HIS A 233 -14.88 3.60 -20.97
CA HIS A 233 -14.95 2.16 -20.79
C HIS A 233 -14.10 1.69 -19.59
N ILE A 234 -14.41 0.51 -19.10
CA ILE A 234 -13.68 -0.18 -18.02
C ILE A 234 -13.16 -1.52 -18.52
N GLY A 235 -12.22 -2.12 -17.79
CA GLY A 235 -11.82 -3.49 -18.05
C GLY A 235 -10.63 -3.97 -17.25
N TYR A 236 -10.07 -5.10 -17.69
CA TYR A 236 -8.89 -5.73 -17.08
C TYR A 236 -7.70 -5.68 -18.04
N TRP A 237 -6.52 -5.40 -17.49
CA TRP A 237 -5.27 -5.45 -18.24
C TRP A 237 -4.72 -6.88 -18.25
N GLY A 238 -4.55 -7.45 -19.44
CA GLY A 238 -4.16 -8.86 -19.60
C GLY A 238 -2.79 -9.26 -19.04
N ASP A 239 -1.89 -8.30 -18.75
CA ASP A 239 -0.59 -8.59 -18.12
C ASP A 239 -0.62 -8.58 -16.60
N HIS A 240 -1.68 -8.06 -15.96
CA HIS A 240 -1.71 -7.78 -14.51
C HIS A 240 -1.64 -9.02 -13.61
N GLN A 241 -1.97 -10.22 -14.12
CA GLN A 241 -2.03 -11.42 -13.29
C GLN A 241 -0.69 -12.18 -13.25
N ILE A 242 -0.35 -12.84 -14.36
CA ILE A 242 0.56 -13.98 -14.34
C ILE A 242 1.99 -13.60 -13.93
N VAL A 243 2.61 -12.63 -14.61
CA VAL A 243 4.04 -12.35 -14.40
C VAL A 243 4.30 -11.76 -13.01
N TYR A 244 3.46 -10.85 -12.54
CA TYR A 244 3.66 -10.19 -11.25
C TYR A 244 3.44 -11.18 -10.09
N LEU A 245 2.38 -12.00 -10.15
CA LEU A 245 2.16 -13.05 -9.16
C LEU A 245 3.31 -14.06 -9.15
N LEU A 246 3.77 -14.51 -10.33
CA LEU A 246 4.87 -15.47 -10.44
C LEU A 246 6.13 -14.94 -9.73
N ARG A 247 6.50 -13.67 -9.95
CA ARG A 247 7.67 -13.06 -9.32
C ARG A 247 7.56 -13.00 -7.80
N LEU A 248 6.38 -12.65 -7.28
CA LEU A 248 6.12 -12.62 -5.84
C LEU A 248 6.19 -14.03 -5.23
N VAL A 249 5.60 -15.04 -5.90
CA VAL A 249 5.64 -16.44 -5.45
C VAL A 249 7.07 -16.99 -5.49
N GLU A 250 7.83 -16.74 -6.56
CA GLU A 250 9.24 -17.15 -6.66
C GLU A 250 10.09 -16.52 -5.54
N LEU A 251 9.88 -15.24 -5.26
CA LEU A 251 10.55 -14.55 -4.16
C LEU A 251 10.15 -15.15 -2.81
N ALA A 252 8.86 -15.27 -2.53
CA ALA A 252 8.34 -15.82 -1.27
C ALA A 252 8.85 -17.24 -1.02
N ARG A 253 8.82 -18.13 -2.01
CA ARG A 253 9.37 -19.50 -1.88
C ARG A 253 10.87 -19.52 -1.63
N ARG A 254 11.62 -18.55 -2.17
CA ARG A 254 13.07 -18.43 -1.96
C ARG A 254 13.40 -17.96 -0.55
N VAL A 255 12.66 -16.99 -0.01
CA VAL A 255 13.01 -16.30 1.24
C VAL A 255 12.24 -16.80 2.47
N ARG A 256 11.09 -17.47 2.26
CA ARG A 256 10.24 -18.10 3.28
C ARG A 256 9.77 -19.49 2.79
N PRO A 257 10.70 -20.47 2.65
CA PRO A 257 10.36 -21.77 2.07
C PRO A 257 9.32 -22.52 2.91
N GLY A 258 8.28 -23.06 2.28
CA GLY A 258 7.23 -23.86 2.92
C GLY A 258 6.02 -23.07 3.41
N GLU A 259 6.09 -21.74 3.50
CA GLU A 259 4.95 -20.94 3.98
C GLU A 259 3.77 -20.97 3.02
N LEU A 260 4.01 -20.73 1.72
CA LEU A 260 2.94 -20.75 0.74
C LEU A 260 2.33 -22.15 0.63
N GLU A 261 3.16 -23.20 0.67
CA GLU A 261 2.70 -24.58 0.65
C GLU A 261 1.78 -24.91 1.85
N ALA A 262 2.04 -24.33 3.03
CA ALA A 262 1.19 -24.48 4.21
C ALA A 262 -0.17 -23.77 4.09
N LEU A 263 -0.29 -22.77 3.20
CA LEU A 263 -1.51 -22.02 2.95
C LEU A 263 -2.39 -22.63 1.84
N LEU A 264 -1.83 -23.41 0.92
CA LEU A 264 -2.53 -23.94 -0.26
C LEU A 264 -3.84 -24.71 0.05
N ALA A 265 -3.86 -25.45 1.16
CA ALA A 265 -5.01 -26.27 1.55
C ALA A 265 -5.97 -25.56 2.50
N ARG A 266 -5.73 -24.29 2.82
CA ARG A 266 -6.50 -23.55 3.83
C ARG A 266 -7.52 -22.63 3.15
N PRO A 267 -8.81 -22.68 3.55
CA PRO A 267 -9.84 -21.78 3.04
C PRO A 267 -9.73 -20.41 3.72
N LEU A 268 -8.63 -19.70 3.47
CA LEU A 268 -8.36 -18.37 4.02
C LEU A 268 -8.57 -17.26 3.01
N PHE A 269 -8.23 -17.51 1.76
CA PHE A 269 -8.24 -16.50 0.70
C PHE A 269 -9.64 -16.29 0.15
N THR A 270 -9.82 -15.13 -0.45
CA THR A 270 -11.10 -14.65 -0.97
C THR A 270 -10.92 -14.07 -2.37
N TYR A 271 -12.00 -13.57 -2.96
CA TYR A 271 -11.98 -12.89 -4.25
C TYR A 271 -12.57 -11.49 -4.13
N ALA A 272 -12.02 -10.57 -4.91
CA ALA A 272 -12.63 -9.27 -5.14
C ALA A 272 -13.96 -9.42 -5.91
N ASP A 273 -15.02 -8.74 -5.44
CA ASP A 273 -16.31 -8.64 -6.12
C ASP A 273 -16.40 -7.32 -6.91
N ILE A 274 -15.69 -7.28 -8.03
CA ILE A 274 -15.71 -6.12 -8.92
C ILE A 274 -16.98 -6.18 -9.77
N PRO A 275 -17.76 -5.08 -9.88
CA PRO A 275 -19.02 -5.04 -10.64
C PRO A 275 -18.80 -4.99 -12.16
N TYR A 276 -17.84 -5.75 -12.66
CA TYR A 276 -17.59 -5.93 -14.08
C TYR A 276 -18.21 -7.26 -14.52
N ARG A 277 -18.87 -7.24 -15.68
CA ARG A 277 -19.54 -8.41 -16.24
C ARG A 277 -18.96 -8.72 -17.60
N ILE A 278 -18.13 -9.75 -17.65
CA ILE A 278 -17.59 -10.27 -18.91
C ILE A 278 -18.76 -10.86 -19.72
N ALA A 279 -18.86 -10.45 -20.98
CA ALA A 279 -19.93 -10.90 -21.87
C ALA A 279 -19.84 -12.41 -22.16
N PRO A 280 -20.96 -13.07 -22.52
CA PRO A 280 -20.95 -14.45 -22.95
C PRO A 280 -20.02 -14.67 -24.15
N PHE A 281 -19.46 -15.88 -24.26
CA PHE A 281 -18.45 -16.21 -25.26
C PHE A 281 -18.88 -15.89 -26.70
N GLU A 282 -20.13 -16.15 -27.06
CA GLU A 282 -20.68 -15.85 -28.39
C GLU A 282 -20.67 -14.35 -28.70
N ALA A 283 -20.93 -13.50 -27.70
CA ALA A 283 -20.87 -12.05 -27.83
C ALA A 283 -19.41 -11.56 -27.97
N LEU A 284 -18.49 -12.15 -27.20
CA LEU A 284 -17.06 -11.86 -27.32
C LEU A 284 -16.50 -12.19 -28.73
N LEU A 285 -16.97 -13.29 -29.33
CA LEU A 285 -16.59 -13.65 -30.70
C LEU A 285 -17.19 -12.71 -31.75
N ALA A 286 -18.41 -12.22 -31.51
CA ALA A 286 -19.11 -11.32 -32.42
C ALA A 286 -18.49 -9.91 -32.42
N ASP A 287 -18.15 -9.37 -31.24
CA ASP A 287 -17.48 -8.08 -31.10
C ASP A 287 -16.47 -8.10 -29.92
N PRO A 288 -15.18 -8.33 -30.19
CA PRO A 288 -14.14 -8.37 -29.15
C PRO A 288 -13.77 -6.98 -28.60
N HIS A 289 -14.43 -5.90 -29.06
CA HIS A 289 -14.28 -4.56 -28.49
C HIS A 289 -15.37 -4.20 -27.48
N HIS A 290 -16.47 -4.96 -27.42
CA HIS A 290 -17.59 -4.75 -26.49
C HIS A 290 -17.76 -5.96 -25.55
N THR A 291 -16.81 -6.12 -24.63
CA THR A 291 -16.62 -7.39 -23.91
C THR A 291 -16.97 -7.35 -22.44
N ILE A 292 -17.05 -6.17 -21.83
CA ILE A 292 -17.26 -6.01 -20.39
C ILE A 292 -18.24 -4.88 -20.14
N ALA A 293 -19.28 -5.15 -19.36
CA ALA A 293 -20.25 -4.16 -18.91
C ALA A 293 -20.04 -3.84 -17.41
N PHE A 294 -20.41 -2.63 -17.00
CA PHE A 294 -20.46 -2.24 -15.59
C PHE A 294 -21.85 -2.53 -15.00
N ASP A 295 -21.89 -3.24 -13.89
CA ASP A 295 -23.10 -3.62 -13.18
C ASP A 295 -23.39 -2.62 -12.05
N HIS A 296 -24.22 -1.62 -12.36
CA HIS A 296 -24.56 -0.55 -11.41
C HIS A 296 -25.30 -1.06 -10.17
N ASP A 297 -26.11 -2.11 -10.30
CA ASP A 297 -26.84 -2.69 -9.17
C ASP A 297 -25.86 -3.42 -8.23
N ALA A 298 -24.91 -4.17 -8.78
CA ALA A 298 -23.83 -4.78 -7.99
C ALA A 298 -22.91 -3.75 -7.34
N GLN A 299 -22.60 -2.64 -8.03
CA GLN A 299 -21.87 -1.51 -7.45
C GLN A 299 -22.62 -0.96 -6.22
N HIS A 300 -23.92 -0.70 -6.35
CA HIS A 300 -24.72 -0.17 -5.25
C HIS A 300 -24.80 -1.14 -4.08
N ALA A 301 -25.01 -2.43 -4.34
CA ALA A 301 -25.00 -3.47 -3.32
C ALA A 301 -23.64 -3.52 -2.58
N THR A 302 -22.54 -3.40 -3.31
CA THR A 302 -21.18 -3.34 -2.73
C THR A 302 -20.98 -2.12 -1.84
N GLU A 303 -21.47 -0.94 -2.25
CA GLU A 303 -21.39 0.27 -1.44
C GLU A 303 -22.15 0.14 -0.11
N VAL A 304 -23.33 -0.50 -0.13
CA VAL A 304 -24.11 -0.80 1.07
C VAL A 304 -23.33 -1.73 2.00
N ARG A 305 -22.75 -2.82 1.47
CA ARG A 305 -21.92 -3.74 2.27
C ARG A 305 -20.70 -3.04 2.85
N VAL A 306 -20.01 -2.20 2.08
CA VAL A 306 -18.85 -1.46 2.57
C VAL A 306 -19.20 -0.54 3.74
N ALA A 307 -20.38 0.09 3.70
CA ALA A 307 -20.85 0.92 4.80
C ALA A 307 -21.12 0.12 6.09
N ASP A 308 -21.58 -1.13 5.96
CA ASP A 308 -21.94 -2.00 7.09
C ASP A 308 -20.74 -2.81 7.63
N GLU A 309 -19.97 -3.42 6.74
CA GLU A 309 -18.95 -4.43 7.06
C GLU A 309 -17.52 -3.87 7.05
N GLY A 310 -17.30 -2.70 6.44
CA GLY A 310 -15.96 -2.19 6.12
C GLY A 310 -15.51 -2.61 4.72
N ALA A 311 -14.23 -2.40 4.39
CA ALA A 311 -13.75 -2.61 3.02
C ALA A 311 -13.79 -4.06 2.51
N ASP A 312 -13.92 -5.05 3.39
CA ASP A 312 -14.19 -6.46 3.04
C ASP A 312 -15.58 -6.63 2.40
N GLY A 313 -16.49 -5.64 2.51
CA GLY A 313 -17.74 -5.61 1.74
C GLY A 313 -17.53 -5.60 0.21
N ARG A 314 -16.30 -5.33 -0.26
CA ARG A 314 -15.86 -5.42 -1.67
C ARG A 314 -15.41 -6.82 -2.09
N LEU A 315 -15.44 -7.80 -1.18
CA LEU A 315 -15.12 -9.18 -1.46
C LEU A 315 -16.37 -9.94 -1.91
N LEU A 316 -16.18 -11.13 -2.45
CA LEU A 316 -17.27 -12.02 -2.83
C LEU A 316 -17.97 -12.57 -1.59
N HIS A 317 -19.30 -12.48 -1.57
CA HIS A 317 -20.16 -13.04 -0.52
C HIS A 317 -20.88 -14.30 -1.03
N ASP A 318 -21.15 -15.24 -0.12
CA ASP A 318 -21.94 -16.45 -0.37
C ASP A 318 -23.45 -16.18 -0.48
#